data_AF-A0A1G8BE38-F1
#
_entry.id   AF-A0A1G8BE38-F1
#
_cell.length_a   1.000
_cell.length_b   1.000
_cell.length_c   1.000
_cell.angle_alpha   90.00
_cell.angle_beta   90.00
_cell.angle_gamma   90.00
#
_symmetry.space_group_name_H-M   'P 1'
#
loop_
_entity.id
_entity.type
_entity.pdbx_description
1 polymer ?
#
loop_
_entity_poly.entity_id
_entity_poly.type
_entity_poly.pdbx_seq_one_letter_code
_entity_poly.pdbx_strand_id
1 'polypeptide(L)'
;AHRMLGGPIVLVWDNLNTHTSAVMRRLIEARPWLTVFRLPPYAPELNPVEAVWAHMKKSMANLPVRTVEELVSVVRGRLRRVQRRPDLIAGFIAKTGLDFQPP
;
A
#
# COMPACT_ATOMS: atom_id res chain seq x y z
N ALA A 1 11.20 4.31 7.60
CA ALA A 1 11.30 2.91 7.15
C ALA A 1 12.75 2.44 7.13
N HIS A 2 13.59 2.81 6.14
CA HIS A 2 14.97 2.30 6.03
C HIS A 2 15.78 2.43 7.32
N ARG A 3 15.82 3.63 7.93
CA ARG A 3 16.50 3.86 9.23
C ARG A 3 15.97 2.99 10.40
N MET A 4 14.71 2.56 10.34
CA MET A 4 14.09 1.74 11.40
C MET A 4 14.29 0.24 11.15
N LEU A 5 14.34 -0.18 9.88
CA LEU A 5 14.48 -1.58 9.48
C LEU A 5 15.93 -2.01 9.31
N GLY A 6 16.86 -1.06 9.13
CA GLY A 6 18.30 -1.33 9.01
C GLY A 6 18.72 -2.09 7.74
N GLY A 7 17.80 -2.29 6.79
CA GLY A 7 18.03 -3.15 5.62
C GLY A 7 17.45 -2.60 4.31
N PRO A 8 17.63 -3.34 3.21
CA PRO A 8 17.05 -3.01 1.91
C PRO A 8 15.52 -3.03 1.98
N ILE A 9 14.89 -2.21 1.14
CA ILE A 9 13.43 -2.13 1.02
C ILE A 9 13.04 -2.42 -0.42
N VAL A 10 12.05 -3.29 -0.58
CA VAL A 10 11.36 -3.52 -1.85
C VAL A 10 10.03 -2.77 -1.83
N LEU A 11 9.82 -1.89 -2.82
CA LEU A 11 8.56 -1.19 -3.05
C LEU A 11 7.88 -1.76 -4.29
N VAL A 12 6.65 -2.23 -4.13
CA VAL A 12 5.79 -2.70 -5.22
C VAL A 12 4.60 -1.74 -5.35
N TRP A 13 4.37 -1.21 -6.54
CA TRP A 13 3.29 -0.24 -6.79
C TRP A 13 2.81 -0.25 -8.25
N ASP A 14 1.70 0.44 -8.50
CA ASP A 14 1.11 0.61 -9.82
C ASP A 14 1.85 1.67 -10.68
N ASN A 15 1.31 1.92 -11.88
CA ASN A 15 1.88 2.86 -12.85
C ASN A 15 1.23 4.24 -12.82
N LEU A 16 0.72 4.72 -11.68
CA LEU A 16 0.21 6.08 -11.57
C LEU A 16 1.25 7.09 -12.10
N ASN A 17 0.82 8.09 -12.88
CA ASN A 17 1.74 9.02 -13.58
C ASN A 17 2.77 9.69 -12.65
N THR A 18 2.41 9.92 -11.38
CA THR A 18 3.33 10.44 -10.36
C THR A 18 4.45 9.45 -10.02
N HIS A 19 4.15 8.15 -9.97
CA HIS A 19 5.12 7.05 -9.74
C HIS A 19 6.09 6.88 -10.92
N THR A 20 5.68 7.26 -12.14
CA THR A 20 6.50 7.11 -13.35
C THR A 20 7.27 8.38 -13.75
N SER A 21 6.99 9.50 -13.08
CA SER A 21 7.58 10.81 -13.32
C SER A 21 9.12 10.84 -13.19
N ALA A 22 9.76 11.78 -13.89
CA ALA A 22 11.21 11.98 -13.79
C ALA A 22 11.64 12.39 -12.36
N VAL A 23 10.81 13.16 -11.66
CA VAL A 23 11.06 13.53 -10.25
C VAL A 23 11.10 12.29 -9.38
N MET A 24 10.15 11.37 -9.54
CA MET A 24 10.12 10.13 -8.77
C MET A 24 11.30 9.22 -9.08
N ARG A 25 11.71 9.11 -10.35
CA ARG A 25 12.91 8.35 -10.74
C ARG A 25 14.17 8.85 -10.03
N ARG A 26 14.40 10.16 -10.03
CA ARG A 26 15.55 10.77 -9.31
C ARG A 26 15.50 10.48 -7.81
N LEU A 27 14.32 10.49 -7.20
CA LEU A 27 14.17 10.13 -5.79
C LEU A 27 14.52 8.66 -5.55
N ILE A 28 14.13 7.74 -6.43
CA ILE A 28 14.46 6.33 -6.31
C ILE A 28 15.97 6.11 -6.49
N GLU A 29 16.57 6.68 -7.55
CA GLU A 29 17.99 6.56 -7.87
C GLU A 29 18.90 7.04 -6.74
N ALA A 30 18.50 8.07 -6.00
CA ALA A 30 19.24 8.59 -4.86
C ALA A 30 19.24 7.64 -3.63
N ARG A 31 18.59 6.47 -3.69
CA ARG A 31 18.38 5.54 -2.57
C ARG A 31 18.84 4.13 -2.96
N PRO A 32 20.14 3.80 -2.83
CA PRO A 32 20.68 2.50 -3.25
C PRO A 32 20.09 1.31 -2.46
N TRP A 33 19.49 1.57 -1.30
CA TRP A 33 18.80 0.58 -0.47
C TRP A 33 17.35 0.31 -0.92
N LEU A 34 16.85 1.00 -1.94
CA LEU A 34 15.47 0.88 -2.43
C LEU A 34 15.43 0.18 -3.79
N THR A 35 14.75 -0.96 -3.85
CA THR A 35 14.41 -1.64 -5.10
C THR A 35 12.92 -1.41 -5.39
N VAL A 36 12.59 -1.02 -6.62
CA VAL A 36 11.21 -0.72 -7.01
C VAL A 36 10.75 -1.67 -8.11
N PHE A 37 9.67 -2.40 -7.86
CA PHE A 37 8.95 -3.18 -8.86
C PHE A 37 7.65 -2.50 -9.22
N ARG A 38 7.37 -2.42 -10.52
CA ARG A 38 6.10 -1.91 -11.03
C ARG A 38 5.24 -3.08 -11.46
N LEU A 39 3.98 -3.03 -11.07
CA LEU A 39 2.99 -3.99 -11.52
C LEU A 39 2.70 -3.78 -13.02
N PRO A 40 2.23 -4.80 -13.75
CA PRO A 40 1.68 -4.61 -15.08
C PRO A 40 0.59 -3.52 -15.10
N PRO A 41 0.45 -2.76 -16.19
CA PRO A 41 -0.67 -1.85 -16.35
C PRO A 41 -2.01 -2.58 -16.21
N TYR A 42 -2.99 -1.93 -15.58
CA TYR A 42 -4.34 -2.46 -15.39
C TYR A 42 -4.43 -3.80 -14.65
N ALA A 43 -3.48 -4.09 -13.76
CA ALA A 43 -3.48 -5.29 -12.90
C ALA A 43 -3.74 -4.96 -11.41
N PRO A 44 -4.92 -4.40 -11.04
CA PRO A 44 -5.23 -4.05 -9.65
C PRO A 44 -5.29 -5.27 -8.72
N GLU A 45 -5.58 -6.46 -9.25
CA GLU A 45 -5.58 -7.73 -8.51
C GLU A 45 -4.22 -8.09 -7.93
N LEU A 46 -3.13 -7.61 -8.54
CA LEU A 46 -1.76 -7.81 -8.05
C LEU A 46 -1.35 -6.75 -7.01
N ASN A 47 -2.15 -5.71 -6.80
CA ASN A 47 -1.85 -4.64 -5.86
C ASN A 47 -2.57 -4.86 -4.51
N PRO A 48 -1.87 -5.30 -3.45
CA PRO A 48 -2.51 -5.63 -2.18
C PRO A 48 -3.17 -4.42 -1.51
N VAL A 49 -2.76 -3.19 -1.86
CA VAL A 49 -3.39 -1.98 -1.32
C VAL A 49 -4.86 -1.85 -1.74
N GLU A 50 -5.26 -2.43 -2.88
CA GLU A 50 -6.66 -2.43 -3.34
C GLU A 50 -7.55 -3.22 -2.38
N ALA A 51 -7.04 -4.34 -1.85
CA ALA A 51 -7.74 -5.11 -0.83
C ALA A 51 -7.84 -4.35 0.51
N VAL A 52 -6.79 -3.61 0.89
CA VAL A 52 -6.81 -2.71 2.05
C VAL A 52 -7.89 -1.64 1.88
N TRP A 53 -7.98 -1.02 0.70
CA TRP A 53 -9.00 -0.01 0.40
C TRP A 53 -10.40 -0.58 0.40
N ALA A 54 -10.62 -1.73 -0.22
CA ALA A 54 -11.91 -2.41 -0.19
C ALA A 54 -12.35 -2.74 1.24
N HIS A 55 -11.44 -3.29 2.06
CA HIS A 55 -11.71 -3.60 3.45
C HIS A 55 -12.04 -2.36 4.28
N MET A 56 -11.24 -1.30 4.15
CA MET A 56 -11.44 -0.04 4.85
C MET A 56 -12.78 0.61 4.47
N LYS A 57 -13.09 0.72 3.17
CA LYS A 57 -14.38 1.25 2.68
C LYS A 57 -15.57 0.43 3.19
N LYS A 58 -15.49 -0.91 3.14
CA LYS A 58 -16.53 -1.80 3.66
C LYS A 58 -16.79 -1.58 5.15
N SER A 59 -15.73 -1.32 5.94
CA SER A 59 -15.85 -1.04 7.39
C SER A 59 -16.50 0.31 7.74
N MET A 60 -16.77 1.13 6.73
CA MET A 60 -17.36 2.47 6.85
C MET A 60 -18.73 2.57 6.16
N ALA A 61 -19.22 1.49 5.57
CA ALA A 61 -20.53 1.48 4.93
C ALA A 61 -21.61 1.98 5.91
N ASN A 62 -22.43 2.92 5.44
CA ASN A 62 -23.54 3.54 6.18
C ASN A 62 -23.13 4.37 7.42
N LEU A 63 -21.86 4.74 7.57
CA LEU A 63 -21.44 5.64 8.64
C LEU A 63 -21.87 7.08 8.31
N PRO A 64 -22.69 7.75 9.16
CA PRO A 64 -23.23 9.08 8.87
C PRO A 64 -22.22 10.18 9.20
N VAL A 65 -21.12 10.23 8.45
CA VAL A 65 -20.08 11.26 8.55
C VAL A 65 -20.57 12.55 7.89
N ARG A 66 -20.37 13.70 8.54
CA ARG A 66 -20.89 15.00 8.11
C ARG A 66 -19.82 15.98 7.66
N THR A 67 -18.55 15.76 8.04
CA THR A 67 -17.44 16.63 7.63
C THR A 67 -16.25 15.83 7.10
N VAL A 68 -15.35 16.54 6.39
CA VAL A 68 -14.10 15.96 5.89
C VAL A 68 -13.20 15.57 7.06
N GLU A 69 -13.18 16.35 8.14
CA GLU A 69 -12.36 16.10 9.32
C GLU A 69 -12.80 14.82 10.03
N GLU A 70 -14.11 14.62 10.18
CA GLU A 70 -14.70 13.39 10.70
C GLU A 70 -14.33 12.20 9.80
N LEU A 71 -14.43 12.36 8.47
CA LEU A 71 -14.07 11.31 7.52
C LEU A 71 -12.59 10.93 7.66
N VAL A 72 -11.69 11.92 7.70
CA VAL A 72 -10.25 11.72 7.88
C VAL A 72 -9.97 11.00 9.21
N SER A 73 -10.65 11.37 10.29
CA SER A 73 -10.50 10.72 11.60
C SER A 73 -10.90 9.24 11.53
N VAL A 74 -12.04 8.94 10.90
CA VAL A 74 -12.52 7.56 10.71
C VAL A 74 -11.53 6.75 9.87
N VAL A 75 -11.15 7.25 8.68
CA VAL A 75 -10.21 6.56 7.78
C VAL A 75 -8.90 6.25 8.48
N ARG A 76 -8.31 7.25 9.17
CA ARG A 76 -7.07 7.04 9.94
C ARG A 76 -7.25 6.00 11.04
N GLY A 77 -8.39 6.01 11.74
CA GLY A 77 -8.72 5.02 12.76
C GLY A 77 -8.81 3.60 12.21
N ARG A 78 -9.46 3.42 11.04
CA ARG A 78 -9.59 2.12 10.37
C ARG A 78 -8.25 1.62 9.85
N LEU A 79 -7.45 2.46 9.21
CA LEU A 79 -6.11 2.10 8.74
C LEU A 79 -5.16 1.74 9.90
N ARG A 80 -5.23 2.44 11.03
CA ARG A 80 -4.46 2.07 12.25
C ARG A 80 -4.86 0.71 12.81
N ARG A 81 -6.14 0.31 12.72
CA ARG A 81 -6.55 -1.05 13.11
C ARG A 81 -5.97 -2.10 12.19
N VAL A 82 -5.98 -1.86 10.87
CA VAL A 82 -5.32 -2.74 9.90
C VAL A 82 -3.83 -2.86 10.20
N GLN A 83 -3.14 -1.74 10.45
CA GLN A 83 -1.71 -1.70 10.75
C GLN A 83 -1.30 -2.59 11.95
N ARG A 84 -2.21 -2.76 12.92
CA ARG A 84 -1.97 -3.56 14.14
C ARG A 84 -2.34 -5.04 14.00
N ARG A 85 -2.75 -5.48 12.81
CA ARG A 85 -3.21 -6.84 12.52
C ARG A 85 -2.34 -7.50 11.44
N PRO A 86 -1.20 -8.11 11.82
CA PRO A 86 -0.29 -8.71 10.85
C PRO A 86 -0.93 -9.86 10.06
N ASP A 87 -1.84 -10.62 10.68
CA ASP A 87 -2.66 -11.67 10.05
C ASP A 87 -3.48 -11.11 8.87
N LEU A 88 -4.13 -9.97 9.09
CA LEU A 88 -4.96 -9.32 8.08
C LEU A 88 -4.11 -8.74 6.95
N ILE A 89 -2.96 -8.16 7.28
CA ILE A 89 -1.99 -7.66 6.28
C ILE A 89 -1.48 -8.81 5.42
N ALA A 90 -1.08 -9.93 6.03
CA ALA A 90 -0.65 -11.12 5.31
C ALA A 90 -1.77 -11.65 4.39
N GLY A 91 -3.02 -11.65 4.84
CA GLY A 91 -4.18 -12.02 4.02
C GLY A 91 -4.39 -11.13 2.79
N PHE A 92 -4.13 -9.83 2.88
CA PHE A 92 -4.21 -8.93 1.71
C PHE A 92 -3.12 -9.23 0.68
N ILE A 93 -1.93 -9.57 1.15
CA ILE A 93 -0.82 -9.99 0.28
C ILE A 93 -1.17 -11.33 -0.38
N ALA A 94 -1.59 -12.32 0.40
CA ALA A 94 -1.97 -13.65 -0.11
C ALA A 94 -3.07 -13.59 -1.18
N LYS A 95 -4.02 -12.65 -1.07
CA LYS A 95 -5.08 -12.44 -2.06
C LYS A 95 -4.55 -12.11 -3.46
N THR A 96 -3.35 -11.53 -3.58
CA THR A 96 -2.75 -11.20 -4.88
C THR A 96 -2.26 -12.43 -5.64
N GLY A 97 -2.11 -13.59 -4.98
CA GLY A 97 -1.51 -14.78 -5.57
C GLY A 97 -0.01 -14.65 -5.84
N LEU A 98 0.62 -13.53 -5.46
CA LEU A 98 2.06 -13.34 -5.58
C LEU A 98 2.76 -14.19 -4.53
N ASP A 99 3.66 -15.06 -5.00
CA ASP A 99 4.61 -15.74 -4.14
C ASP A 99 5.84 -14.85 -3.96
N PHE A 100 6.23 -14.64 -2.70
CA PHE A 100 7.40 -13.85 -2.31
C PHE A 100 8.55 -14.76 -1.83
N GLN A 101 8.42 -16.07 -1.97
CA GLN A 101 9.56 -16.97 -1.81
C GLN A 101 10.62 -16.65 -2.89
N PRO A 102 11.91 -16.66 -2.53
CA PRO A 102 12.96 -16.72 -3.53
C PRO A 102 12.77 -17.99 -4.38
N PRO A 103 13.17 -17.97 -5.67
CA PRO A 103 13.26 -19.19 -6.46
C PRO A 103 14.23 -20.21 -5.85
#